data_AF-A0A1Z1W3R2-F1
#
_entry.id   AF-A0A1Z1W3R2-F1
#
_cell.length_a   1.000
_cell.length_b   1.000
_cell.length_c   1.000
_cell.angle_alpha   90.00
_cell.angle_beta   90.00
_cell.angle_gamma   90.00
#
_symmetry.space_group_name_H-M   'P 1'
#
loop_
_entity.id
_entity.type
_entity.pdbx_description
1 polymer ?
#
loop_
_entity_poly.entity_id
_entity_poly.type
_entity_poly.pdbx_seq_one_letter_code
_entity_poly.pdbx_strand_id
1 'polypeptide(L)' 'MYPRDIERCPRPWAEERFRQIVRWREPDVGGHFPSLEVPDFFVRDLREGFAAVLAARR' A
#
# COMPACT_ATOMS: atom_id res chain seq x y z
N MET A 1 3.48 0.94 3.15
CA MET A 1 3.49 1.43 4.53
C MET A 1 3.96 2.87 4.56
N TYR A 2 3.17 3.78 5.11
CA TYR A 2 3.53 5.20 5.22
C TYR A 2 4.47 5.44 6.41
N PRO A 3 5.45 6.35 6.30
CA PRO A 3 6.54 6.47 7.26
C PRO A 3 6.13 7.07 8.60
N ARG A 4 5.04 7.84 8.65
CA ARG A 4 4.49 8.45 9.88
C ARG A 4 3.20 7.79 10.36
N ASP A 5 2.89 6.59 9.88
CA ASP A 5 1.76 5.83 10.41
C ASP A 5 2.08 5.29 11.81
N ILE A 6 1.06 5.26 12.67
CA ILE A 6 1.14 4.74 14.04
C ILE A 6 1.29 3.22 13.98
N GLU A 7 0.55 2.59 13.08
CA GLU A 7 0.60 1.15 12.89
C GLU A 7 1.66 0.80 11.85
N ARG A 8 2.76 0.20 12.30
CA ARG A 8 3.78 -0.35 11.42
C ARG A 8 3.62 -1.87 11.34
N CYS A 9 3.20 -2.35 10.17
CA CYS A 9 3.12 -3.74 9.78
C CYS A 9 4.27 -4.05 8.81
N PRO A 10 5.38 -4.66 9.29
CA PRO A 10 6.47 -5.07 8.44
C PRO A 10 6.01 -6.06 7.38
N ARG A 11 6.66 -6.02 6.21
CA ARG A 11 6.32 -6.90 5.09
C ARG A 11 6.30 -8.40 5.45
N PRO A 12 7.25 -8.95 6.22
CA PRO A 12 7.23 -10.38 6.58
C PRO A 12 5.93 -10.80 7.30
N TRP A 13 5.41 -9.96 8.20
CA TRP A 13 4.16 -10.26 8.91
C TRP A 13 2.95 -10.21 7.98
N ALA A 14 2.96 -9.28 7.02
CA ALA A 14 1.92 -9.24 5.99
C ALA A 14 1.98 -10.49 5.09
N GLU A 15 3.16 -10.98 4.75
CA GLU A 15 3.37 -12.19 3.95
C GLU A 15 2.87 -13.46 4.66
N GLU A 16 2.96 -13.52 6.00
CA GLU A 16 2.35 -14.60 6.78
C GLU A 16 0.81 -14.56 6.75
N ARG A 17 0.21 -13.36 6.72
CA ARG A 17 -1.25 -13.18 6.80
C ARG A 17 -1.96 -13.27 5.45
N PHE A 18 -1.34 -12.76 4.39
CA PHE A 18 -1.93 -12.64 3.06
C PHE A 18 -1.29 -13.65 2.09
N ARG A 19 -2.11 -14.54 1.52
CA ARG A 19 -1.65 -15.59 0.59
C ARG A 19 -0.95 -15.07 -0.66
N GLN A 20 -1.31 -13.87 -1.11
CA GLN A 20 -0.76 -13.27 -2.32
C GLN A 20 -0.79 -11.74 -2.21
N ILE A 21 0.38 -11.15 -2.00
CA ILE A 21 0.57 -9.69 -2.05
C ILE A 21 1.01 -9.33 -3.47
N VAL A 22 0.11 -8.70 -4.24
CA VAL A 22 0.38 -8.34 -5.65
C VAL A 22 1.10 -6.99 -5.81
N ARG A 23 1.08 -6.16 -4.76
CA ARG A 23 1.73 -4.86 -4.74
C ARG A 23 2.06 -4.48 -3.30
N TRP A 24 3.28 -4.01 -3.06
CA TRP A 24 3.74 -3.46 -1.79
C TRP A 24 4.54 -2.19 -2.06
N ARG A 25 4.22 -1.08 -1.37
CA ARG A 25 4.90 0.21 -1.54
C ARG A 25 5.19 0.84 -0.20
N GLU A 26 6.32 1.53 -0.10
CA GLU A 26 6.76 2.28 1.08
C GLU A 26 7.11 3.70 0.61
N PRO A 27 6.15 4.64 0.57
CA PRO A 27 6.41 6.02 0.18
C PRO A 27 7.29 6.76 1.19
N ASP A 28 8.00 7.78 0.72
CA ASP A 28 8.89 8.60 1.56
C ASP A 28 8.13 9.62 2.44
N VAL A 29 6.85 9.88 2.14
CA VAL A 29 6.00 10.87 2.81
C VAL A 29 4.59 10.34 3.06
N GLY A 30 3.92 10.89 4.08
CA GLY A 30 2.58 10.52 4.52
C GLY A 30 2.58 9.80 5.87
N GLY A 31 1.40 9.58 6.41
CA GLY A 31 1.20 9.03 7.74
C GLY A 31 -0.13 8.30 7.85
N HIS A 32 -0.79 8.47 8.99
CA HIS A 32 -2.01 7.74 9.33
C HIS A 32 -3.20 8.07 8.41
N PHE A 33 -3.24 9.28 7.84
CA PHE A 33 -4.32 9.70 6.94
C PHE A 33 -3.78 9.98 5.53
N PRO A 34 -3.28 8.96 4.81
CA PRO A 34 -2.58 9.17 3.55
C PRO A 34 -3.45 9.78 2.44
N SER A 35 -4.76 9.54 2.49
CA SER A 35 -5.74 10.15 1.57
C SER A 35 -5.86 11.67 1.75
N LEU A 36 -5.54 12.20 2.93
CA LEU A 36 -5.56 13.63 3.23
C LEU A 36 -4.17 14.26 3.18
N GLU A 37 -3.14 13.52 3.61
CA GLU A 37 -1.75 13.99 3.66
C GLU A 37 -1.09 14.03 2.28
N VAL A 38 -1.35 13.03 1.44
CA VAL A 38 -0.70 12.85 0.12
C VAL A 38 -1.72 12.36 -0.93
N PRO A 39 -2.79 13.12 -1.19
CA PRO A 39 -3.95 12.66 -1.97
C PRO A 39 -3.57 12.16 -3.38
N ASP A 40 -2.72 12.89 -4.10
CA ASP A 40 -2.31 12.53 -5.46
C ASP A 40 -1.54 11.20 -5.50
N PHE A 41 -0.62 11.02 -4.54
CA PHE A 41 0.12 9.78 -4.40
C PHE A 41 -0.83 8.63 -4.05
N PHE A 42 -1.71 8.84 -3.07
CA PHE A 42 -2.66 7.85 -2.58
C PHE A 42 -3.58 7.36 -3.70
N VAL A 43 -4.19 8.28 -4.46
CA VAL A 43 -5.11 7.93 -5.54
C VAL A 43 -4.39 7.18 -6.67
N ARG A 44 -3.17 7.60 -7.01
CA ARG A 44 -2.34 6.90 -8.01
C ARG A 44 -2.01 5.48 -7.54
N ASP A 45 -1.52 5.33 -6.31
CA ASP A 45 -1.13 4.04 -5.76
C ASP A 45 -2.31 3.07 -5.68
N LEU A 46 -3.50 3.58 -5.32
CA LEU A 46 -4.74 2.81 -5.32
C LEU A 46 -5.12 2.31 -6.72
N ARG A 47 -5.06 3.18 -7.74
CA ARG A 47 -5.34 2.79 -9.14
C ARG A 47 -4.37 1.72 -9.64
N GLU A 48 -3.08 1.89 -9.37
CA GLU A 48 -2.06 0.91 -9.74
C GLU A 48 -2.21 -0.42 -8.98
N GLY A 49 -2.63 -0.36 -7.71
CA GLY A 49 -2.96 -1.55 -6.91
C GLY A 49 -4.10 -2.35 -7.50
N PHE A 50 -5.21 -1.70 -7.88
CA PHE A 50 -6.31 -2.38 -8.54
C PHE A 50 -5.91 -2.96 -9.91
N ALA A 51 -5.10 -2.24 -10.68
CA ALA A 51 -4.57 -2.76 -11.95
C ALA A 51 -3.73 -4.04 -11.73
N ALA A 52 -2.87 -4.07 -10.71
CA ALA A 52 -2.08 -5.26 -10.36
C ALA A 52 -2.97 -6.45 -9.94
N VAL A 53 -4.04 -6.20 -9.18
CA VAL A 53 -5.02 -7.24 -8.82
C VAL A 53 -5.71 -7.82 -10.07
N LEU A 54 -6.11 -6.97 -11.01
CA LEU A 54 -6.75 -7.40 -12.26
C LEU A 54 -5.78 -8.15 -13.18
N ALA A 55 -4.50 -7.77 -13.19
CA ALA A 55 -3.47 -8.46 -13.96
C ALA A 55 -3.15 -9.84 -13.38
N ALA A 56 -3.06 -9.97 -12.06
CA ALA A 56 -2.75 -11.23 -11.38
C ALA A 56 -3.91 -12.26 -11.38
N ARG A 57 -5.10 -11.86 -11.83
CA ARG A 57 -6.29 -12.72 -12.01
C ARG A 57 -6.43 -13.28 -13.42
N ARG A 58 -5.59 -12.85 -14.37
CA ARG A 58 -5.46 -13.46 -15.69
C ARG A 58 -4.38 -14.54 -15.65
#